data_AF-A0A2D4M747-F1
#
_entry.id   AF-A0A2D4M747-F1
#
_cell.length_a   1.000
_cell.length_b   1.000
_cell.length_c   1.000
_cell.angle_alpha   90.00
_cell.angle_beta   90.00
_cell.angle_gamma   90.00
#
_symmetry.space_group_name_H-M   'P 1'
#
loop_
_entity.id
_entity.type
_entity.pdbx_description
1 polymer ?
#
loop_
_entity_poly.entity_id
_entity_poly.type
_entity_poly.pdbx_seq_one_letter_code
_entity_poly.pdbx_strand_id
1 'polypeptide(L)'
;GAKAASAPKQEVPAPTKVTCDIRLRVRAEYCQHEPVLRQNVISNKQNHLERQFDVFGQSNTILKSRDLGSIICDIKFSELSYLDAFWNDYMNGSLLEALKGVFITDSLKEAVGQEAIRLLVNVDEDDYEEGRRLLLENVSPQVW
;
A
#
# COMPACT_ATOMS: atom_id res chain seq x y z
N GLY A 1 -19.68 59.31 24.84
CA GLY A 1 -18.86 58.09 24.83
C GLY A 1 -18.69 57.62 23.40
N ALA A 2 -17.48 57.67 22.86
CA ALA A 2 -17.19 57.29 21.48
C ALA A 2 -17.00 55.77 21.36
N LYS A 3 -17.71 55.14 20.42
CA LYS A 3 -17.49 53.73 20.03
C LYS A 3 -16.24 53.65 19.16
N ALA A 4 -15.22 52.95 19.61
CA ALA A 4 -14.07 52.59 18.79
C ALA A 4 -14.45 51.40 17.89
N ALA A 5 -14.38 51.58 16.57
CA ALA A 5 -14.48 50.51 15.60
C ALA A 5 -13.12 49.82 15.49
N SER A 6 -13.08 48.52 15.79
CA SER A 6 -11.90 47.66 15.61
C SER A 6 -11.73 47.30 14.14
N ALA A 7 -10.55 47.59 13.58
CA ALA A 7 -10.15 47.21 12.23
C ALA A 7 -9.99 45.68 12.07
N PRO A 8 -10.15 45.12 10.85
CA PRO A 8 -10.00 43.69 10.62
C PRO A 8 -8.52 43.30 10.74
N LYS A 9 -8.21 42.32 11.61
CA LYS A 9 -6.90 41.67 11.63
C LYS A 9 -6.76 40.85 10.36
N GLN A 10 -5.78 41.22 9.53
CA GLN A 10 -5.37 40.49 8.35
C GLN A 10 -4.67 39.20 8.81
N GLU A 11 -5.31 38.04 8.64
CA GLU A 11 -4.69 36.74 8.88
C GLU A 11 -3.58 36.52 7.85
N VAL A 12 -2.33 36.56 8.32
CA VAL A 12 -1.16 36.19 7.52
C VAL A 12 -1.28 34.68 7.24
N PRO A 13 -1.21 34.20 5.99
CA PRO A 13 -1.24 32.77 5.70
C PRO A 13 -0.06 32.12 6.42
N ALA A 14 -0.34 31.13 7.28
CA ALA A 14 0.71 30.34 7.91
C ALA A 14 1.59 29.70 6.80
N PRO A 15 2.91 29.64 6.96
CA PRO A 15 3.78 28.99 5.98
C PRO A 15 3.33 27.54 5.79
N THR A 16 2.93 27.19 4.57
CA THR A 16 2.51 25.83 4.21
C THR A 16 3.70 24.90 4.43
N LYS A 17 3.63 24.05 5.46
CA LYS A 17 4.63 23.01 5.73
C LYS A 17 4.71 22.10 4.51
N VAL A 18 5.88 21.98 3.89
CA VAL A 18 6.08 21.08 2.76
C VAL A 18 5.96 19.64 3.23
N THR A 19 5.25 18.83 2.46
CA THR A 19 5.05 17.40 2.73
C THR A 19 5.26 16.60 1.45
N CYS A 20 5.74 15.37 1.58
CA CYS A 20 5.69 14.38 0.51
C CYS A 20 4.66 13.29 0.83
N ASP A 21 4.12 12.67 -0.22
CA ASP A 21 3.17 11.58 -0.15
C ASP A 21 3.90 10.28 -0.52
N ILE A 22 3.67 9.22 0.26
CA ILE A 22 4.25 7.88 0.04
C ILE A 22 3.10 6.88 0.00
N ARG A 23 3.04 6.07 -1.05
CA ARG A 23 2.04 5.02 -1.16
C ARG A 23 2.55 3.67 -0.64
N LEU A 24 1.95 3.21 0.45
CA LEU A 24 2.13 1.87 1.00
C LEU A 24 1.00 0.95 0.55
N ARG A 25 1.33 -0.16 -0.11
CA ARG A 25 0.38 -1.22 -0.45
C ARG A 25 0.67 -2.46 0.38
N VAL A 26 -0.37 -2.98 1.03
CA VAL A 26 -0.32 -4.22 1.81
C VAL A 26 -1.32 -5.21 1.22
N ARG A 27 -0.88 -6.42 0.91
CA ARG A 27 -1.71 -7.47 0.30
C ARG A 27 -1.51 -8.80 1.01
N ALA A 28 -2.60 -9.52 1.28
CA ALA A 28 -2.53 -10.91 1.71
C ALA A 28 -2.71 -11.85 0.50
N GLU A 29 -1.95 -12.94 0.44
CA GLU A 29 -2.05 -13.93 -0.62
C GLU A 29 -2.01 -15.35 -0.04
N TYR A 30 -2.78 -16.26 -0.63
CA TYR A 30 -2.64 -17.70 -0.35
C TYR A 30 -1.30 -18.20 -0.86
N CYS A 31 -0.61 -19.03 -0.08
CA CYS A 31 0.65 -19.63 -0.52
C CYS A 31 0.44 -20.72 -1.59
N GLN A 32 -0.76 -21.32 -1.66
CA GLN A 32 -1.04 -22.48 -2.50
C GLN A 32 -2.06 -22.17 -3.62
N HIS A 33 -1.56 -21.77 -4.78
CA HIS A 33 -2.39 -21.57 -5.98
C HIS A 33 -2.40 -22.77 -6.91
N GLU A 34 -1.23 -23.40 -7.13
CA GLU A 34 -1.08 -24.47 -8.11
C GLU A 34 -1.94 -25.72 -7.81
N PRO A 35 -1.95 -26.27 -6.57
CA PRO A 35 -2.74 -27.48 -6.29
C PRO A 35 -4.23 -27.25 -6.52
N VAL A 36 -4.73 -26.07 -6.13
CA VAL A 36 -6.13 -25.71 -6.29
C VAL A 36 -6.50 -25.53 -7.75
N LEU A 37 -5.63 -24.91 -8.57
CA LEU A 37 -5.86 -24.83 -10.01
C LEU A 37 -5.87 -26.21 -10.66
N ARG A 38 -4.88 -27.06 -10.36
CA ARG A 38 -4.81 -28.42 -10.93
C ARG A 38 -6.02 -29.28 -10.59
N GLN A 39 -6.58 -29.12 -9.39
CA GLN A 39 -7.74 -29.89 -8.94
C GLN A 39 -9.07 -29.39 -9.50
N ASN A 40 -9.19 -28.08 -9.75
CA ASN A 40 -10.49 -27.45 -10.05
C ASN A 40 -10.62 -26.96 -11.50
N VAL A 41 -9.55 -26.97 -12.29
CA VAL A 41 -9.58 -26.54 -13.69
C VAL A 41 -9.59 -27.74 -14.63
N ILE A 42 -10.73 -28.03 -15.24
CA ILE A 42 -10.91 -29.13 -16.19
C ILE A 42 -11.81 -28.66 -17.32
N SER A 43 -11.35 -28.85 -18.56
CA SER A 43 -12.14 -28.56 -19.75
C SER A 43 -12.47 -29.82 -20.52
N ASN A 44 -13.73 -29.97 -20.90
CA ASN A 44 -14.24 -31.06 -21.74
C ASN A 44 -14.35 -30.67 -23.22
N LYS A 45 -13.88 -29.46 -23.59
CA LYS A 45 -13.95 -28.96 -24.96
C LYS A 45 -13.01 -29.76 -25.86
N GLN A 46 -13.54 -30.23 -26.98
CA GLN A 46 -12.77 -30.98 -27.98
C GLN A 46 -11.92 -30.06 -28.86
N ASN A 47 -12.43 -28.87 -29.19
CA ASN A 47 -11.66 -27.88 -29.93
C ASN A 47 -10.53 -27.32 -29.07
N HIS A 48 -9.30 -27.33 -29.60
CA HIS A 48 -8.13 -26.89 -28.86
C HIS A 48 -8.22 -25.43 -28.39
N LEU A 49 -8.68 -24.52 -29.24
CA LEU A 49 -8.77 -23.11 -28.90
C LEU A 49 -9.85 -22.84 -27.84
N GLU A 50 -11.03 -23.46 -28.00
CA GLU A 50 -12.09 -23.36 -26.99
C GLU A 50 -11.66 -23.95 -25.65
N ARG A 51 -10.90 -25.04 -25.67
CA ARG A 51 -10.33 -25.65 -24.47
C ARG A 51 -9.38 -24.69 -23.75
N GLN A 52 -8.51 -23.99 -24.49
CA GLN A 52 -7.58 -23.02 -23.90
C GLN A 52 -8.34 -21.85 -23.25
N PHE A 53 -9.35 -21.32 -23.93
CA PHE A 53 -10.19 -20.24 -23.37
C PHE A 53 -10.97 -20.69 -22.12
N ASP A 54 -11.49 -21.91 -22.14
CA ASP A 54 -12.23 -22.49 -21.01
C ASP A 54 -11.32 -22.68 -19.78
N VAL A 55 -10.15 -23.33 -19.97
CA VAL A 55 -9.14 -23.49 -18.91
C VAL A 55 -8.69 -22.14 -18.35
N PHE A 56 -8.44 -21.15 -19.20
CA PHE A 56 -8.06 -19.80 -18.79
C PHE A 56 -9.17 -19.11 -17.99
N GLY A 57 -10.42 -19.17 -18.47
CA GLY A 57 -11.58 -18.58 -17.79
C GLY A 57 -11.83 -19.19 -16.41
N GLN A 58 -11.76 -20.51 -16.30
CA GLN A 58 -11.89 -21.23 -15.04
C GLN A 58 -10.77 -20.85 -14.06
N SER A 59 -9.52 -20.87 -14.53
CA SER A 59 -8.35 -20.49 -13.73
C SER A 59 -8.48 -19.07 -13.19
N ASN A 60 -8.87 -18.12 -14.05
CA ASN A 60 -9.05 -16.72 -13.66
C ASN A 60 -10.18 -16.55 -12.64
N THR A 61 -11.27 -17.30 -12.79
CA THR A 61 -12.39 -17.27 -11.84
C THR A 61 -11.95 -17.75 -10.46
N ILE A 62 -11.21 -18.85 -10.40
CA ILE A 62 -10.66 -19.41 -9.15
C ILE A 62 -9.65 -18.44 -8.51
N LEU A 63 -8.74 -17.86 -9.29
CA LEU A 63 -7.75 -16.92 -8.75
C LEU A 63 -8.42 -15.66 -8.20
N LYS A 64 -9.45 -15.15 -8.87
CA LYS A 64 -10.23 -13.99 -8.39
C LYS A 64 -11.02 -14.27 -7.12
N SER A 65 -11.61 -15.46 -6.99
CA SER A 65 -12.35 -15.82 -5.77
C SER A 65 -11.44 -16.01 -4.56
N ARG A 66 -10.12 -16.11 -4.78
CA ARG A 66 -9.10 -16.29 -3.74
C ARG A 66 -8.28 -15.02 -3.51
N ASP A 67 -8.74 -13.88 -4.00
CA ASP A 67 -8.14 -12.59 -3.68
C ASP A 67 -8.58 -12.16 -2.28
N LEU A 68 -7.62 -12.03 -1.36
CA LEU A 68 -7.86 -11.59 0.02
C LEU A 68 -7.93 -10.06 0.13
N GLY A 69 -7.83 -9.36 -1.00
CA GLY A 69 -7.86 -7.92 -1.09
C GLY A 69 -6.50 -7.28 -0.80
N SER A 70 -6.48 -5.96 -0.94
CA SER A 70 -5.32 -5.12 -0.64
C SER A 70 -5.76 -3.85 0.04
N ILE A 71 -4.89 -3.32 0.88
CA ILE A 71 -5.05 -2.01 1.52
C ILE A 71 -3.96 -1.11 0.95
N ILE A 72 -4.39 0.10 0.59
CA ILE A 72 -3.49 1.15 0.10
C ILE A 72 -3.59 2.30 1.10
N CYS A 73 -2.45 2.70 1.63
CA CYS A 73 -2.30 3.81 2.54
C CYS A 73 -1.46 4.88 1.86
N ASP A 74 -2.02 6.06 1.65
CA ASP A 74 -1.25 7.25 1.28
C ASP A 74 -0.79 7.92 2.59
N ILE A 75 0.53 7.97 2.82
CA ILE A 75 1.17 8.45 4.04
C ILE A 75 1.88 9.77 3.74
N LYS A 76 1.63 10.79 4.56
CA LYS A 76 2.29 12.10 4.42
C LYS A 76 3.44 12.27 5.38
N PHE A 77 4.63 12.54 4.85
CA PHE A 77 5.79 12.90 5.64
C PHE A 77 6.07 14.39 5.53
N SER A 78 6.42 14.99 6.67
CA SER A 78 6.75 16.42 6.76
C SER A 78 8.17 16.66 7.26
N GLU A 79 8.90 15.59 7.57
CA GLU A 79 10.25 15.60 8.11
C GLU A 79 11.04 14.47 7.47
N LEU A 80 12.26 14.78 7.03
CA LEU A 80 13.11 13.83 6.31
C LEU A 80 13.50 12.63 7.19
N SER A 81 13.73 12.85 8.48
CA SER A 81 14.09 11.80 9.44
C SER A 81 13.04 10.70 9.52
N TYR A 82 11.75 11.05 9.50
CA TYR A 82 10.66 10.07 9.53
C TYR A 82 10.52 9.32 8.21
N LEU A 83 10.75 10.00 7.07
CA LEU A 83 10.76 9.36 5.76
C LEU A 83 11.90 8.34 5.65
N ASP A 84 13.13 8.74 5.98
CA ASP A 84 14.31 7.86 5.91
C ASP A 84 14.19 6.67 6.88
N ALA A 85 13.65 6.88 8.09
CA ALA A 85 13.39 5.80 9.04
C ALA A 85 12.34 4.81 8.50
N PHE A 86 11.23 5.32 7.96
CA PHE A 86 10.20 4.49 7.34
C PHE A 86 10.75 3.65 6.17
N TRP A 87 11.53 4.28 5.29
CA TRP A 87 12.15 3.59 4.15
C TRP A 87 13.14 2.51 4.60
N ASN A 88 13.96 2.80 5.62
CA ASN A 88 14.87 1.81 6.17
C ASN A 88 14.13 0.61 6.77
N ASP A 89 13.04 0.84 7.50
CA ASP A 89 12.20 -0.23 8.05
C ASP A 89 11.52 -1.06 6.97
N TYR A 90 11.19 -0.45 5.82
CA TYR A 90 10.74 -1.18 4.64
C TYR A 90 11.85 -2.06 4.07
N MET A 91 13.02 -1.48 3.80
CA MET A 91 14.16 -2.17 3.17
C MET A 91 14.71 -3.33 4.00
N ASN A 92 14.71 -3.19 5.33
CA ASN A 92 15.20 -4.21 6.25
C ASN A 92 14.12 -5.25 6.65
N GLY A 93 12.87 -5.07 6.19
CA GLY A 93 11.74 -5.97 6.46
C GLY A 93 11.04 -5.76 7.81
N SER A 94 11.49 -4.84 8.65
CA SER A 94 10.86 -4.55 9.96
C SER A 94 9.43 -4.05 9.79
N LEU A 95 9.15 -3.27 8.74
CA LEU A 95 7.80 -2.81 8.42
C LEU A 95 6.86 -3.98 8.17
N LEU A 96 7.30 -5.00 7.42
CA LEU A 96 6.50 -6.20 7.18
C LEU A 96 6.17 -6.94 8.47
N GLU A 97 7.16 -7.14 9.35
CA GLU A 97 6.94 -7.83 10.63
C GLU A 97 5.98 -7.07 11.54
N ALA A 98 6.10 -5.74 11.62
CA ALA A 98 5.17 -4.91 12.37
C ALA A 98 3.74 -5.00 11.82
N LEU A 99 3.59 -5.01 10.48
CA LEU A 99 2.30 -5.07 9.83
C LEU A 99 1.62 -6.44 9.96
N LYS A 100 2.37 -7.55 10.06
CA LYS A 100 1.77 -8.88 10.30
C LYS A 100 0.88 -8.92 11.54
N GLY A 101 1.31 -8.29 12.64
CA GLY A 101 0.54 -8.25 13.89
C GLY A 101 -0.75 -7.43 13.80
N VAL A 102 -0.80 -6.47 12.87
CA VAL A 102 -1.97 -5.60 12.66
C VAL A 102 -2.91 -6.18 11.61
N PHE A 103 -2.37 -6.76 10.54
CA PHE A 103 -3.14 -7.20 9.38
C PHE A 103 -3.61 -8.66 9.48
N ILE A 104 -2.85 -9.54 10.14
CA ILE A 104 -3.25 -10.94 10.33
C ILE A 104 -4.15 -11.03 11.57
N THR A 105 -5.36 -10.52 11.42
CA THR A 105 -6.41 -10.58 12.44
C THR A 105 -7.00 -11.99 12.55
N ASP A 106 -7.67 -12.27 13.67
CA ASP A 106 -8.35 -13.56 13.85
C ASP A 106 -9.49 -13.74 12.84
N SER A 107 -10.17 -12.66 12.44
CA SER A 107 -11.17 -12.70 11.36
C SER A 107 -10.57 -13.10 10.01
N LEU A 108 -9.36 -12.62 9.68
CA LEU A 108 -8.68 -13.05 8.46
C LEU A 108 -8.29 -14.54 8.55
N LYS A 109 -7.77 -14.98 9.70
CA LYS A 109 -7.44 -16.40 9.94
C LYS A 109 -8.67 -17.31 9.82
N GLU A 110 -9.81 -16.89 10.35
CA GLU A 110 -11.08 -17.63 10.21
C GLU A 110 -11.53 -17.72 8.75
N ALA A 111 -11.43 -16.63 7.99
CA ALA A 111 -11.81 -16.61 6.58
C ALA A 111 -10.91 -17.49 5.70
N VAL A 112 -9.61 -17.58 5.99
CA VAL A 112 -8.66 -18.42 5.23
C VAL A 112 -8.58 -19.86 5.74
N GLY A 113 -9.11 -20.13 6.93
CA GLY A 113 -9.14 -21.45 7.55
C GLY A 113 -7.74 -21.98 7.85
N GLN A 114 -7.42 -23.16 7.33
CA GLN A 114 -6.14 -23.84 7.54
C GLN A 114 -5.09 -23.52 6.47
N GLU A 115 -5.43 -22.70 5.48
CA GLU A 115 -4.51 -22.41 4.39
C GLU A 115 -3.45 -21.39 4.81
N ALA A 116 -2.20 -21.68 4.47
CA ALA A 116 -1.10 -20.76 4.70
C ALA A 116 -1.26 -19.52 3.81
N ILE A 117 -1.16 -18.35 4.43
CA ILE A 117 -1.13 -17.06 3.75
C ILE A 117 0.18 -16.34 4.01
N ARG A 118 0.54 -15.43 3.11
CA ARG A 118 1.66 -14.50 3.26
C ARG A 118 1.17 -13.06 3.11
N LEU A 119 1.84 -12.15 3.79
CA LEU A 119 1.65 -10.72 3.63
C LEU A 119 2.74 -10.18 2.71
N LEU A 120 2.35 -9.40 1.71
CA LEU A 120 3.22 -8.65 0.83
C LEU A 120 3.07 -7.17 1.16
N VAL A 121 4.20 -6.48 1.25
CA VAL A 121 4.28 -5.06 1.49
C VAL A 121 5.09 -4.45 0.35
N ASN A 122 4.55 -3.39 -0.25
CA ASN A 122 5.20 -2.66 -1.32
C ASN A 122 5.13 -1.17 -1.04
N VAL A 123 6.27 -0.51 -1.09
CA VAL A 123 6.39 0.95 -1.08
C VAL A 123 7.00 1.35 -2.42
N ASP A 124 6.47 2.42 -3.03
CA ASP A 124 7.03 2.95 -4.27
C ASP A 124 8.37 3.64 -4.00
N GLU A 125 9.42 3.23 -4.70
CA GLU A 125 10.77 3.79 -4.56
C GLU A 125 10.83 5.20 -5.16
N ASP A 126 10.11 5.44 -6.25
CA ASP A 126 10.08 6.75 -6.90
C ASP A 126 9.44 7.80 -5.97
N ASP A 127 8.36 7.43 -5.26
CA ASP A 127 7.72 8.29 -4.25
C ASP A 127 8.71 8.65 -3.12
N TYR A 128 9.53 7.68 -2.68
CA TYR A 128 10.55 7.91 -1.65
C TYR A 128 11.66 8.84 -2.14
N GLU A 129 12.24 8.59 -3.31
CA GLU A 129 13.33 9.40 -3.85
C GLU A 129 12.90 10.86 -4.07
N GLU A 130 11.73 11.06 -4.67
CA GLU A 130 11.18 12.38 -4.92
C GLU A 130 10.81 13.09 -3.62
N GLY A 131 10.18 12.37 -2.68
CA GLY A 131 9.85 12.91 -1.36
C GLY A 131 11.10 13.30 -0.56
N ARG A 132 12.15 12.49 -0.65
CA ARG A 132 13.44 12.75 0.00
C ARG A 132 14.12 13.98 -0.59
N ARG A 133 14.16 14.12 -1.93
CA ARG A 133 14.69 15.30 -2.63
C ARG A 133 13.94 16.56 -2.21
N LEU A 134 12.61 16.52 -2.22
CA LEU A 134 11.76 17.64 -1.82
C LEU A 134 12.03 18.07 -0.38
N LEU A 135 12.08 17.13 0.56
CA LEU A 135 12.30 17.46 1.97
C LEU A 135 13.74 17.96 2.22
N LEU A 136 14.74 17.44 1.52
CA LEU A 136 16.13 17.92 1.58
C LEU A 136 16.28 19.36 1.10
N GLU A 137 15.65 19.73 -0.01
CA GLU A 137 15.65 21.10 -0.54
C GLU A 137 15.02 22.09 0.45
N ASN A 138 14.03 21.65 1.22
CA ASN A 138 13.36 22.47 2.24
C ASN A 138 14.13 22.57 3.57
N VAL A 139 14.97 21.59 3.89
CA VAL A 139 15.82 21.60 5.10
C VAL A 139 17.14 22.32 4.84
N SER A 140 17.60 22.38 3.59
CA SER A 140 18.81 23.11 3.21
C SER A 140 18.55 24.62 3.34
N PRO A 141 19.22 25.34 4.25
CA PRO A 141 19.08 26.78 4.30
C PRO A 141 19.54 27.33 2.96
N GLN A 142 18.73 28.21 2.36
CA GLN A 142 19.15 29.01 1.22
C GLN A 142 20.36 29.84 1.67
N VAL A 143 21.56 29.37 1.38
CA VAL A 143 22.80 30.11 1.60
C VAL A 143 22.80 31.22 0.55
N TRP A 144 22.45 32.43 0.96
CA TRP A 144 22.70 33.67 0.22
C TRP A 144 24.09 34.20 0.54
#